data_AF-A0A1H9LCW9-F1
#
_entry.id   AF-A0A1H9LCW9-F1
#
_cell.length_a   1.000
_cell.length_b   1.000
_cell.length_c   1.000
_cell.angle_alpha   90.00
_cell.angle_beta   90.00
_cell.angle_gamma   90.00
#
_symmetry.space_group_name_H-M   'P 1'
#
loop_
_entity.id
_entity.type
_entity.pdbx_description
1 polymer ?
#
loop_
_entity_poly.entity_id
_entity_poly.type
_entity_poly.pdbx_seq_one_letter_code
_entity_poly.pdbx_strand_id
1 'polypeptide(L)' 'MKVSEKWIIFTSDQDYFLFDIHEVSKQEDYLRQENQKYRTIFYLDNVATSYKAGKGLIPMTKEEEQAIIQSIKGDCNV' A
#
# COMPACT_ATOMS: atom_id res chain seq x y z
N MET A 1 -23.02 -4.47 8.64
CA MET A 1 -21.99 -3.43 8.47
C MET A 1 -21.37 -3.63 7.09
N LYS A 2 -21.27 -2.58 6.27
CA LYS A 2 -20.56 -2.67 4.99
C LYS A 2 -19.07 -2.66 5.31
N VAL A 3 -18.38 -3.73 4.92
CA VAL A 3 -16.92 -3.80 5.00
C VAL A 3 -16.36 -2.75 4.04
N SER A 4 -15.49 -1.88 4.52
CA SER A 4 -14.87 -0.85 3.70
C SER A 4 -13.51 -1.33 3.22
N GLU A 5 -13.43 -1.66 1.93
CA GLU A 5 -12.20 -2.04 1.25
C GLU A 5 -11.60 -0.81 0.56
N LYS A 6 -10.30 -0.59 0.75
CA LYS A 6 -9.57 0.48 0.06
C LYS A 6 -8.12 0.07 -0.17
N TRP A 7 -7.55 0.56 -1.25
CA TRP A 7 -6.13 0.39 -1.54
C TRP A 7 -5.45 1.75 -1.45
N ILE A 8 -4.31 1.80 -0.75
CA ILE A 8 -3.52 3.02 -0.62
C ILE A 8 -2.17 2.78 -1.25
N ILE A 9 -1.82 3.62 -2.22
CA ILE A 9 -0.48 3.65 -2.80
C ILE A 9 0.31 4.71 -2.06
N PHE A 10 1.46 4.31 -1.53
CA PHE A 10 2.46 5.19 -0.93
C PHE A 10 3.63 5.35 -1.90
N THR A 11 4.10 6.58 -2.08
CA THR A 11 5.33 6.89 -2.82
C THR A 11 6.43 7.36 -1.86
N SER A 12 7.66 7.49 -2.38
CA SER A 12 8.80 8.07 -1.64
C SER A 12 8.53 9.48 -1.12
N ASP A 13 7.75 10.27 -1.86
CA ASP A 13 7.58 11.72 -1.67
C ASP A 13 6.43 12.06 -0.71
N GLN A 14 5.86 11.05 -0.05
CA GLN A 14 4.76 11.13 0.93
C GLN A 14 3.36 11.38 0.37
N ASP A 15 3.18 11.49 -0.95
CA ASP A 15 1.84 11.53 -1.54
C ASP A 15 1.22 10.12 -1.45
N TYR A 16 0.25 9.97 -0.54
CA TYR A 16 -0.60 8.80 -0.49
C TYR A 16 -1.87 9.06 -1.29
N PHE A 17 -2.23 8.11 -2.12
CA PHE A 17 -3.44 8.20 -2.91
C PHE A 17 -4.39 7.06 -2.54
N LEU A 18 -5.66 7.39 -2.31
CA LEU A 18 -6.71 6.43 -2.01
C LEU A 18 -7.38 6.01 -3.31
N PHE A 19 -7.40 4.72 -3.61
CA PHE A 19 -7.98 4.20 -4.85
C PHE A 19 -8.99 3.09 -4.61
N ASP A 20 -10.00 3.06 -5.49
CA ASP A 20 -10.82 1.86 -5.74
C ASP A 20 -9.96 0.82 -6.48
N ILE A 21 -10.24 -0.47 -6.29
CA ILE A 21 -9.45 -1.58 -6.84
C ILE A 21 -9.22 -1.48 -8.36
N HIS A 22 -10.18 -0.88 -9.06
CA HIS A 22 -10.14 -0.70 -10.51
C HIS A 22 -9.14 0.37 -10.97
N GLU A 23 -8.73 1.27 -10.08
CA GLU A 23 -7.80 2.37 -10.41
C GLU A 23 -6.37 2.08 -9.97
N VAL A 24 -6.18 1.17 -9.01
CA VAL A 24 -4.85 0.81 -8.48
C VAL A 24 -3.90 0.36 -9.59
N SER A 25 -4.33 -0.58 -10.44
CA SER A 25 -3.47 -1.14 -11.49
C SER A 25 -2.97 -0.07 -12.47
N LYS A 26 -3.85 0.86 -12.86
CA LYS A 26 -3.51 1.98 -13.75
C LYS A 26 -2.46 2.91 -13.13
N GLN A 27 -2.58 3.14 -11.83
CA GLN A 27 -1.65 4.02 -11.10
C GLN A 27 -0.30 3.34 -10.87
N GLU A 28 -0.30 2.05 -10.53
CA GLU A 28 0.93 1.27 -10.46
C GLU A 28 1.65 1.23 -11.80
N ASP A 29 0.93 1.10 -12.91
CA ASP A 29 1.52 1.15 -14.26
C ASP A 29 2.12 2.54 -14.56
N TYR A 30 1.44 3.63 -14.16
CA TYR A 30 1.97 5.00 -14.30
C TYR A 30 3.25 5.20 -13.49
N LEU A 31 3.25 4.81 -12.21
CA LEU A 31 4.42 4.92 -11.33
C LEU A 31 5.60 4.06 -11.83
N ARG A 32 5.30 2.89 -12.41
CA ARG A 32 6.33 2.04 -13.08
C ARG A 32 6.91 2.72 -14.32
N GLN A 33 6.09 3.41 -15.13
CA GLN A 33 6.57 4.15 -16.29
C GLN A 33 7.45 5.35 -15.89
N GLU A 34 7.12 6.01 -14.78
CA GLU A 34 7.93 7.12 -14.23
C GLU A 34 9.13 6.65 -13.40
N ASN A 35 9.34 5.33 -13.25
CA ASN A 35 10.40 4.74 -12.45
C ASN A 35 10.37 5.21 -10.97
N GLN A 36 9.17 5.53 -10.45
CA GLN A 36 8.97 5.97 -9.07
C GLN A 36 8.80 4.77 -8.14
N LYS A 37 9.46 4.80 -6.98
CA LYS A 37 9.30 3.75 -5.95
C LYS A 37 7.95 3.91 -5.26
N TYR A 38 7.18 2.83 -5.20
CA TYR A 38 5.88 2.81 -4.55
C TYR A 38 5.60 1.49 -3.80
N ARG A 39 4.67 1.55 -2.84
CA ARG A 39 4.08 0.39 -2.17
C ARG A 39 2.58 0.56 -2.10
N THR A 40 1.87 -0.48 -2.49
CA THR A 40 0.41 -0.56 -2.36
C THR A 40 0.07 -1.39 -1.13
N ILE A 41 -0.76 -0.84 -0.23
CA ILE A 41 -1.27 -1.53 0.95
C ILE A 41 -2.79 -1.66 0.84
N PHE A 42 -3.29 -2.87 1.07
CA PHE A 42 -4.71 -3.15 1.18
C PHE A 42 -5.20 -2.83 2.59
N TYR A 43 -6.33 -2.14 2.71
CA TYR A 43 -6.99 -1.88 3.98
C TYR A 43 -8.40 -2.46 3.98
N LEU A 44 -8.69 -3.23 5.02
CA LEU A 44 -10.00 -3.79 5.32
C LEU A 44 -10.50 -3.15 6.60
N ASP A 45 -11.63 -2.43 6.55
CA ASP A 45 -12.19 -1.70 7.70
C ASP A 45 -11.18 -0.74 8.37
N ASN A 46 -10.39 -0.04 7.54
CA ASN A 46 -9.30 0.85 7.94
C ASN A 46 -8.12 0.16 8.66
N VAL A 47 -8.03 -1.16 8.58
CA VAL A 47 -6.89 -1.93 9.09
C VAL A 47 -6.06 -2.42 7.91
N ALA A 48 -4.77 -2.07 7.90
CA ALA A 48 -3.84 -2.56 6.90
C ALA A 48 -3.81 -4.09 6.95
N THR A 49 -3.94 -4.75 5.81
CA THR A 49 -4.19 -6.18 5.72
C THR A 49 -3.28 -6.80 4.65
N SER A 50 -2.67 -7.93 4.95
CA SER A 50 -1.85 -8.69 4.02
C SER A 50 -2.49 -10.05 3.73
N TYR A 51 -2.29 -10.55 2.51
CA TYR A 51 -2.65 -11.92 2.18
C TYR A 51 -1.50 -12.86 2.51
N LYS A 52 -1.78 -13.89 3.33
CA LYS A 52 -0.83 -14.95 3.63
C LYS A 52 -1.37 -16.29 3.14
N ALA A 53 -0.60 -16.94 2.27
CA ALA A 53 -0.96 -18.25 1.73
C ALA A 53 -1.28 -19.24 2.86
N GLY A 54 -2.42 -19.93 2.75
CA GLY A 54 -2.91 -20.87 3.76
C GLY A 54 -3.52 -20.25 5.02
N LYS A 55 -3.51 -18.91 5.16
CA LYS A 55 -4.12 -18.20 6.30
C LYS A 55 -5.14 -17.13 5.89
N GLY A 56 -5.18 -16.76 4.61
CA GLY A 56 -6.10 -15.76 4.09
C GLY A 56 -5.64 -14.33 4.39
N LEU A 57 -6.59 -13.42 4.52
CA LEU A 57 -6.36 -12.02 4.88
C LEU A 57 -6.06 -11.90 6.37
N ILE A 58 -4.89 -11.35 6.71
CA ILE A 58 -4.44 -11.14 8.08
C ILE A 58 -4.22 -9.64 8.30
N PRO A 59 -4.80 -9.05 9.36
CA PRO A 59 -4.51 -7.67 9.73
C PRO A 59 -3.03 -7.54 10.09
N MET A 60 -2.39 -6.53 9.53
CA MET A 60 -1.03 -6.13 9.86
C MET A 60 -1.02 -5.28 11.13
N THR A 61 0.09 -5.34 11.87
CA THR A 61 0.34 -4.38 12.94
C THR A 61 0.74 -3.03 12.37
N LYS A 62 0.67 -1.98 13.21
CA LYS A 62 1.14 -0.65 12.81
C LYS A 62 2.63 -0.65 12.47
N GLU A 63 3.42 -1.46 13.16
CA GLU A 63 4.86 -1.59 12.91
C GLU A 63 5.12 -2.22 11.54
N GLU A 64 4.34 -3.24 11.14
CA GLU A 64 4.44 -3.87 9.82
C GLU A 64 4.04 -2.90 8.70
N GLU A 65 2.93 -2.18 8.87
CA GLU A 65 2.48 -1.13 7.97
C GLU A 65 3.57 -0.05 7.80
N GLN A 66 4.12 0.45 8.91
CA GLN A 66 5.18 1.44 8.89
C GLN A 66 6.45 0.89 8.24
N ALA A 67 6.84 -0.36 8.48
CA ALA A 67 8.01 -0.96 7.85
C ALA A 67 7.88 -1.01 6.31
N ILE A 68 6.68 -1.32 5.79
CA ILE A 68 6.40 -1.28 4.35
C ILE A 68 6.54 0.15 3.81
N ILE A 69 5.94 1.13 4.49
CA ILE A 69 6.00 2.55 4.08
C ILE A 69 7.45 3.06 4.15
N GLN A 70 8.21 2.68 5.17
CA GLN A 70 9.62 3.06 5.30
C GLN A 70 10.50 2.39 4.23
N SER A 71 10.14 1.20 3.75
CA SER A 71 10.91 0.50 2.69
C SER A 71 11.04 1.28 1.38
N ILE A 72 10.13 2.24 1.12
CA ILE A 72 10.17 3.11 -0.06
C ILE A 72 10.67 4.52 0.22
N LYS A 73 10.65 4.95 1.49
CA LYS A 73 11.23 6.23 1.94
C LYS A 73 12.74 6.10 2.22
N GLY A 74 13.19 4.89 2.54
CA GLY A 74 14.54 4.57 2.99
C GLY A 74 15.63 4.48 1.93
N ASP A 75 15.56 5.28 0.86
CA ASP A 75 16.69 5.51 -0.06
C ASP A 75 16.96 7.02 -0.27
N CYS A 76 16.71 7.85 0.75
CA CYS A 76 17.02 9.28 0.75
C CYS A 76 18.01 9.74 1.84
N ASN A 77 18.82 8.85 2.43
CA ASN A 77 20.01 9.17 3.25
C ASN A 77 20.87 7.90 3.27
N VAL A 78 22.07 7.81 2.70
CA VAL A 78 23.28 8.66 2.79
C VAL A 78 24.11 8.48 1.52
#